data_AF-A0A543G4I3-F1
#
_entry.id   AF-A0A543G4I3-F1
#
_cell.length_a   1.000
_cell.length_b   1.000
_cell.length_c   1.000
_cell.angle_alpha   90.00
_cell.angle_beta   90.00
_cell.angle_gamma   90.00
#
_symmetry.space_group_name_H-M   'P 1'
#
loop_
_entity.id
_entity.type
_entity.pdbx_description
1 polymer ?
#
loop_
_entity_poly.entity_id
_entity_poly.type
_entity_poly.pdbx_seq_one_letter_code
_entity_poly.pdbx_strand_id
1 'polypeptide(L)'
;MTIHTGKLLTAYFEKNRTYRAYLAKLLGISYNSLLHYQKRDSIQTRTLLEISTHTKHNFFMDMALQLPLEYTTTTDPFFEKNQRIAELEAENEALKVKMELLLSLLKK
;
A
#
# COMPACT_ATOMS: atom_id res chain seq x y z
N MET A 1 -8.66 -18.72 -5.10
CA MET A 1 -7.64 -17.74 -4.67
C MET A 1 -7.77 -17.56 -3.17
N THR A 2 -6.70 -17.77 -2.40
CA THR A 2 -6.77 -17.68 -0.93
C THR A 2 -5.76 -16.66 -0.47
N ILE A 3 -6.23 -15.55 0.09
CA ILE A 3 -5.37 -14.51 0.66
C ILE A 3 -4.94 -14.96 2.04
N HIS A 4 -3.64 -15.18 2.22
CA HIS A 4 -3.07 -15.62 3.49
C HIS A 4 -2.56 -14.42 4.29
N THR A 5 -3.36 -13.92 5.23
CA THR A 5 -3.05 -12.70 6.00
C THR A 5 -1.79 -12.84 6.85
N GLY A 6 -1.55 -14.01 7.44
CA GLY A 6 -0.35 -14.29 8.22
C GLY A 6 0.97 -14.17 7.44
N LYS A 7 0.98 -14.57 6.16
CA LYS A 7 2.15 -14.40 5.27
C LYS A 7 2.40 -12.93 4.95
N LEU A 8 1.36 -12.13 4.74
CA LEU A 8 1.48 -10.68 4.53
C LEU A 8 2.07 -9.98 5.74
N LEU A 9 1.57 -10.31 6.94
CA LEU A 9 2.13 -9.81 8.20
C LEU A 9 3.60 -10.19 8.34
N THR A 10 3.95 -11.44 8.05
CA THR A 10 5.33 -11.94 8.17
C THR A 10 6.28 -11.22 7.21
N ALA A 11 5.89 -11.11 5.94
CA ALA A 11 6.68 -10.41 4.93
C ALA A 11 6.92 -8.94 5.31
N TYR A 12 5.89 -8.26 5.83
CA TYR A 12 6.03 -6.88 6.31
C TYR A 12 6.96 -6.78 7.53
N PHE A 13 6.80 -7.66 8.53
CA PHE A 13 7.61 -7.62 9.74
C PHE A 13 9.09 -7.93 9.46
N GLU A 14 9.38 -8.82 8.51
CA GLU A 14 10.75 -9.13 8.09
C GLU A 14 11.37 -7.95 7.33
N LYS A 15 10.65 -7.39 6.36
CA LYS A 15 11.11 -6.25 5.56
C LYS A 15 11.41 -5.03 6.42
N ASN A 16 10.52 -4.69 7.35
CA ASN A 16 10.64 -3.49 8.18
C ASN A 16 11.32 -3.73 9.53
N ARG A 17 11.89 -4.93 9.75
CA ARG A 17 12.54 -5.33 11.00
C ARG A 17 11.70 -4.98 12.24
N THR A 18 10.41 -5.23 12.16
CA THR A 18 9.47 -4.84 13.22
C THR A 18 9.76 -5.64 14.50
N TYR A 19 9.96 -4.94 15.61
CA TYR A 19 10.14 -5.57 16.92
C TYR A 19 8.82 -6.19 17.38
N ARG A 20 8.63 -7.48 17.07
CA ARG A 20 7.41 -8.26 17.37
C ARG A 20 7.02 -8.23 18.85
N ALA A 21 7.99 -8.27 19.76
CA ALA A 21 7.72 -8.17 21.20
C ALA A 21 7.18 -6.80 21.61
N TYR A 22 7.67 -5.72 20.98
CA TYR A 22 7.17 -4.37 21.23
C TYR A 22 5.78 -4.17 20.62
N LEU A 23 5.56 -4.68 19.40
CA LEU A 23 4.24 -4.66 18.77
C LEU A 23 3.19 -5.42 19.59
N ALA A 24 3.53 -6.60 20.11
CA ALA A 24 2.63 -7.36 20.98
C ALA A 24 2.24 -6.58 22.24
N LYS A 25 3.19 -5.85 22.86
CA LYS A 25 2.92 -4.96 23.99
C LYS A 25 1.99 -3.81 23.61
N LEU A 26 2.21 -3.16 22.46
CA LEU A 26 1.33 -2.09 21.97
C LEU A 26 -0.10 -2.57 21.72
N LEU A 27 -0.24 -3.78 21.20
CA LEU A 27 -1.53 -4.42 20.94
C LEU A 27 -2.19 -4.99 22.20
N GLY A 28 -1.51 -5.01 23.35
CA GLY A 28 -2.03 -5.62 24.58
C GLY A 28 -2.18 -7.15 24.50
N ILE A 29 -1.47 -7.81 23.57
CA ILE A 29 -1.54 -9.27 23.37
C ILE A 29 -0.23 -9.95 23.76
N SER A 30 -0.29 -11.26 23.99
CA SER A 30 0.92 -12.04 24.22
C SER A 30 1.75 -12.14 22.93
N TYR A 31 3.07 -12.26 23.08
CA TYR A 31 3.98 -12.51 21.96
C TYR A 31 3.60 -13.79 21.18
N ASN A 32 3.19 -14.83 21.90
CA ASN A 32 2.76 -16.10 21.30
C ASN A 32 1.49 -15.92 20.45
N SER A 33 0.56 -15.07 20.88
CA SER A 33 -0.64 -14.73 20.11
C SER A 33 -0.26 -14.06 18.79
N LEU A 34 0.69 -13.12 18.82
CA LEU A 34 1.20 -12.47 17.61
C LEU A 34 1.88 -13.47 16.66
N LEU A 35 2.69 -14.38 17.18
CA LEU A 35 3.30 -15.46 16.38
C LEU A 35 2.24 -16.40 15.79
N HIS A 36 1.17 -16.69 16.53
CA HIS A 36 0.06 -17.48 16.02
C HIS A 36 -0.65 -16.78 14.86
N TYR A 37 -0.84 -15.46 14.90
CA TYR A 37 -1.44 -14.70 13.81
C TYR A 37 -0.60 -14.74 12.53
N GLN A 38 0.73 -14.77 12.64
CA GLN A 38 1.61 -14.93 11.49
C GLN A 38 1.47 -16.29 10.79
N LYS A 39 1.08 -17.34 11.51
CA LYS A 39 0.92 -18.70 10.98
C LYS A 39 -0.48 -19.01 10.44
N ARG A 40 -1.47 -18.17 10.74
CA ARG A 40 -2.86 -18.39 10.32
C ARG A 40 -3.14 -17.79 8.95
N ASP A 41 -3.97 -18.50 8.18
CA ASP A 41 -4.49 -18.04 6.89
C ASP A 41 -5.35 -16.78 7.05
N SER A 42 -6.11 -16.71 8.15
CA SER A 42 -7.02 -15.61 8.46
C SER A 42 -6.82 -15.10 9.89
N ILE A 43 -7.13 -13.81 10.07
CA ILE A 43 -7.15 -13.15 11.37
C ILE A 43 -8.40 -12.29 11.47
N GLN A 44 -8.82 -11.96 12.69
CA GLN A 44 -9.96 -11.08 12.89
C GLN A 44 -9.67 -9.69 12.33
N THR A 45 -10.60 -9.13 11.56
CA THR A 45 -10.49 -7.81 10.93
C THR A 45 -10.11 -6.71 11.92
N ARG A 46 -10.69 -6.76 13.14
CA ARG A 46 -10.36 -5.84 14.22
C ARG A 46 -8.88 -5.87 14.57
N THR A 47 -8.32 -7.05 14.80
CA THR A 47 -6.89 -7.22 15.11
C THR A 47 -6.02 -6.78 13.95
N LEU A 48 -6.42 -7.06 12.72
CA LEU A 48 -5.68 -6.60 11.54
C LEU A 48 -5.69 -5.06 11.43
N LEU A 49 -6.82 -4.42 11.74
CA LEU A 49 -6.94 -2.97 11.77
C LEU A 49 -6.07 -2.33 12.87
N GLU A 50 -6.08 -2.91 14.07
CA GLU A 50 -5.21 -2.47 15.16
C GLU A 50 -3.72 -2.60 14.77
N ILE A 51 -3.31 -3.73 14.20
CA ILE A 51 -1.95 -3.92 13.67
C ILE A 51 -1.64 -2.85 12.62
N SER A 52 -2.54 -2.64 11.64
CA SER A 52 -2.37 -1.63 10.58
C SER A 52 -2.17 -0.23 11.14
N THR A 53 -2.91 0.11 12.19
CA THR A 53 -2.88 1.42 12.84
C THR A 53 -1.55 1.64 13.58
N HIS A 54 -1.08 0.63 14.31
CA HIS A 54 0.19 0.72 15.05
C HIS A 54 1.42 0.66 14.15
N THR A 55 1.38 -0.11 13.06
CA THR A 55 2.48 -0.17 12.09
C THR A 55 2.43 0.96 11.06
N LYS A 56 1.33 1.72 11.01
CA LYS A 56 1.01 2.69 9.96
C LYS A 56 1.12 2.10 8.55
N HIS A 57 0.75 0.83 8.41
CA HIS A 57 0.80 0.09 7.16
C HIS A 57 -0.58 -0.44 6.79
N ASN A 58 -0.99 -0.22 5.54
CA ASN A 58 -2.33 -0.60 5.07
C ASN A 58 -2.33 -2.03 4.52
N PHE A 59 -2.46 -3.01 5.42
CA PHE A 59 -2.58 -4.42 5.04
C PHE A 59 -3.86 -4.72 4.23
N PHE A 60 -4.90 -3.90 4.33
CA PHE A 60 -6.11 -4.07 3.50
C PHE A 60 -5.83 -3.76 2.04
N MET A 61 -4.99 -2.77 1.76
CA MET A 61 -4.53 -2.49 0.40
C MET A 61 -3.69 -3.62 -0.16
N ASP A 62 -2.79 -4.21 0.65
CA ASP A 62 -1.99 -5.37 0.21
C ASP A 62 -2.87 -6.56 -0.18
N MET A 63 -4.01 -6.74 0.50
CA MET A 63 -5.01 -7.74 0.13
C MET A 63 -5.77 -7.35 -1.13
N ALA A 64 -6.15 -6.07 -1.27
CA ALA A 64 -6.84 -5.55 -2.44
C ALA A 64 -6.00 -5.70 -3.72
N LEU A 65 -4.68 -5.49 -3.65
CA LEU A 65 -3.76 -5.68 -4.78
C LEU A 65 -3.65 -7.12 -5.27
N GLN A 66 -4.07 -8.10 -4.47
CA GLN A 66 -4.12 -9.50 -4.89
C GLN A 66 -5.43 -9.86 -5.58
N LEU A 67 -6.43 -8.98 -5.52
CA LEU A 67 -7.71 -9.19 -6.20
C LEU A 67 -7.55 -8.97 -7.71
N PRO A 68 -8.35 -9.67 -8.53
CA PRO A 68 -8.39 -9.41 -9.97
C PRO A 68 -8.77 -7.95 -10.27
N LEU A 69 -8.17 -7.39 -11.32
CA LEU A 69 -8.41 -6.02 -11.78
C LEU A 69 -9.87 -5.75 -12.21
N GLU A 70 -10.62 -6.82 -12.50
CA GLU A 70 -12.03 -6.74 -12.89
C GLU A 70 -12.96 -6.39 -11.72
N TYR A 71 -12.46 -6.44 -10.49
CA TYR A 71 -13.29 -6.22 -9.30
C TYR A 71 -13.51 -4.72 -9.09
N THR A 72 -14.77 -4.32 -8.99
CA THR A 72 -15.15 -2.92 -8.78
C THR A 72 -15.01 -2.52 -7.32
N THR A 73 -14.61 -1.27 -7.07
CA THR A 73 -14.62 -0.65 -5.74
C THR A 73 -15.70 0.43 -5.67
N THR A 74 -16.34 0.59 -4.52
CA THR A 74 -17.39 1.61 -4.31
C THR A 74 -16.83 3.04 -4.35
N THR A 75 -15.59 3.20 -3.91
CA THR A 75 -14.85 4.45 -3.88
C THR A 75 -13.43 4.15 -4.29
N ASP A 76 -12.93 4.85 -5.30
CA ASP A 76 -11.55 4.75 -5.75
C ASP A 76 -10.64 5.59 -4.81
N PRO A 77 -9.82 4.97 -3.95
CA PRO A 77 -8.92 5.69 -3.06
C PRO A 77 -7.81 6.42 -3.82
N PHE A 78 -7.60 6.07 -5.10
CA PHE A 78 -6.58 6.65 -5.96
C PHE A 78 -7.14 7.73 -6.87
N PHE A 79 -8.44 8.03 -6.84
CA PHE A 79 -9.06 9.00 -7.74
C PHE A 79 -8.31 10.35 -7.76
N GLU A 80 -8.07 10.93 -6.58
CA GLU A 80 -7.34 12.20 -6.45
C GLU A 80 -5.88 12.09 -6.92
N LYS A 81 -5.22 10.96 -6.62
CA LYS A 81 -3.84 10.73 -7.06
C LYS A 81 -3.75 10.56 -8.57
N ASN A 82 -4.68 9.80 -9.16
CA ASN A 82 -4.77 9.56 -10.59
C ASN A 82 -5.10 10.84 -11.34
N GLN A 83 -5.99 11.67 -10.79
CA GLN A 83 -6.27 13.01 -11.32
C GLN A 83 -5.00 13.88 -11.31
N ARG A 84 -4.24 13.87 -10.20
CA ARG A 84 -2.99 14.61 -10.12
C ARG A 84 -1.92 14.10 -11.07
N ILE A 85 -1.86 12.78 -11.30
CA ILE A 85 -0.95 12.17 -12.27
C ILE A 85 -1.31 12.64 -13.69
N ALA A 86 -2.59 12.62 -14.06
CA ALA A 86 -3.04 13.09 -15.37
C ALA A 86 -2.73 14.58 -15.59
N GLU A 87 -2.89 15.43 -14.58
CA GLU A 87 -2.50 16.85 -14.63
C GLU A 87 -0.99 17.01 -14.88
N LEU A 88 -0.16 16.27 -14.16
CA LEU A 88 1.30 16.32 -14.29
C LEU A 88 1.78 15.75 -15.64
N GLU A 89 1.10 14.75 -16.19
CA GLU A 89 1.38 14.22 -17.51
C GLU A 89 1.07 15.26 -18.60
N ALA A 90 -0.09 15.94 -18.51
CA ALA A 90 -0.44 17.01 -19.42
C ALA A 90 0.54 18.20 -19.35
N GLU A 91 0.98 18.57 -18.14
CA GLU A 91 1.98 19.62 -17.96
C GLU A 91 3.34 19.23 -18.58
N ASN A 92 3.79 17.99 -18.40
CA ASN A 92 5.02 17.48 -19.01
C ASN A 92 4.95 17.48 -20.54
N GLU A 93 3.82 17.11 -21.14
CA GLU A 93 3.63 17.21 -22.59
C GLU A 93 3.71 18.66 -23.08
N ALA A 94 3.03 19.59 -22.41
CA ALA A 94 3.08 21.00 -22.75
C ALA A 94 4.50 21.59 -22.62
N LEU A 95 5.24 21.18 -21.59
CA LEU A 95 6.64 21.58 -21.39
C LEU A 95 7.56 21.02 -22.48
N LYS A 96 7.37 19.77 -22.89
CA LYS A 96 8.14 19.16 -24.00
C LYS A 96 7.91 19.92 -25.30
N VAL A 97 6.66 20.24 -25.63
CA VAL A 97 6.33 21.03 -26.83
C VAL A 97 6.96 22.43 -26.78
N LYS A 98 6.90 23.11 -25.63
CA LYS A 98 7.55 24.42 -25.45
C LYS A 98 9.06 24.33 -25.61
N MET A 99 9.69 23.28 -25.07
CA MET A 99 11.13 23.06 -25.19
C MET A 99 11.54 22.78 -26.65
N GLU A 100 10.79 21.95 -27.38
CA GLU A 100 11.02 21.68 -28.80
C GLU A 100 10.89 22.95 -29.64
N LEU A 101 9.88 23.77 -29.38
CA LEU A 101 9.71 25.07 -30.04
C LEU A 101 10.91 26.00 -29.78
N LEU A 102 11.33 26.15 -28.52
CA LEU A 102 12.49 26.99 -28.16
C LEU A 102 13.79 26.49 -28.80
N LEU A 103 14.04 25.19 -28.80
CA LEU A 103 15.19 24.60 -29.48
C LEU A 103 15.13 24.81 -30.99
N SER A 104 13.94 24.79 -31.59
CA SER A 104 13.76 25.10 -33.02
C SER A 104 14.06 26.57 -33.34
N LEU A 105 13.73 27.49 -32.42
CA LEU A 105 13.99 28.92 -32.55
C LEU A 105 15.46 29.27 -32.33
N LEU A 106 16.15 28.59 -31.41
CA LEU A 106 17.59 28.77 -31.14
C LEU A 106 18.50 28.17 -32.20
N LYS A 107 17.99 27.22 -32.99
CA LYS A 107 18.71 26.61 -34.13
C LYS A 107 18.61 27.42 -35.43
N LYS A 108 17.77 28.46 -35.45
CA LYS A 108 17.70 29.46 -36.52
C LYS A 108 18.59 30.65 -36.18
#